data_AF-A0A2N3QH58-F1
#
_entry.id   AF-A0A2N3QH58-F1
#
_cell.length_a   1.000
_cell.length_b   1.000
_cell.length_c   1.000
_cell.angle_alpha   90.00
_cell.angle_beta   90.00
_cell.angle_gamma   90.00
#
_symmetry.space_group_name_H-M   'P 1'
#
loop_
_entity.id
_entity.type
_entity.pdbx_description
1 polymer ?
#
loop_
_entity_poly.entity_id
_entity_poly.type
_entity_poly.pdbx_seq_one_letter_code
_entity_poly.pdbx_strand_id
1 'polypeptide(L)' 'MAKARTDKPRKPNIFMRIGLYIKQTFNELRKVVTPTGKELFSWSFAVFVFVLVLMALVTAMDFGLGKLVLLVFG' A
#
# COMPACT_ATOMS: atom_id res chain seq x y z
N MET A 1 13.07 42.49 -45.97
CA MET A 1 13.61 42.83 -44.63
C MET A 1 12.81 42.09 -43.56
N ALA A 2 13.52 41.51 -42.61
CA ALA A 2 13.08 40.51 -41.64
C ALA A 2 12.01 41.02 -40.66
N LYS A 3 11.11 40.13 -40.23
CA LYS A 3 10.31 40.32 -39.01
C LYS A 3 10.76 39.29 -37.98
N ALA A 4 11.80 39.67 -37.22
CA ALA A 4 12.29 38.91 -36.08
C ALA A 4 11.18 38.80 -35.03
N ARG A 5 10.59 37.61 -34.90
CA ARG A 5 9.78 37.27 -33.72
C ARG A 5 10.76 37.05 -32.57
N THR A 6 10.92 38.08 -31.75
CA THR A 6 11.60 37.99 -30.45
C THR A 6 10.72 37.12 -29.54
N ASP A 7 10.92 35.81 -29.61
CA ASP A 7 10.44 34.87 -28.60
C ASP A 7 11.44 34.92 -27.44
N LYS A 8 11.20 35.83 -26.49
CA LYS A 8 11.95 35.85 -25.24
C LYS A 8 11.56 34.59 -24.46
N PRO A 9 12.48 33.68 -24.13
CA PRO A 9 12.17 32.54 -23.28
C PRO A 9 11.78 33.08 -21.90
N ARG A 10 10.47 33.12 -21.61
CA ARG A 10 9.95 33.45 -20.28
C ARG A 10 10.56 32.43 -19.31
N LYS A 11 11.40 32.91 -18.38
CA LYS A 11 11.90 32.11 -17.26
C LYS A 11 10.71 31.36 -16.64
N PRO A 12 10.79 30.03 -16.46
CA PRO A 12 9.65 29.27 -15.95
C PRO A 12 9.26 29.81 -14.57
N ASN A 13 8.03 30.31 -14.46
CA ASN A 13 7.45 30.85 -13.23
C ASN A 13 7.43 29.77 -12.14
N ILE A 14 7.43 30.16 -10.85
CA ILE A 14 7.38 29.22 -9.70
C ILE A 14 6.19 28.24 -9.84
N PHE A 15 5.06 28.72 -10.35
CA PHE A 15 3.89 27.91 -10.67
C PHE A 15 4.13 26.84 -11.75
N MET A 16 4.99 27.10 -12.73
CA MET A 16 5.36 26.14 -13.76
C MET A 16 6.26 25.03 -13.19
N ARG A 17 7.14 25.35 -12.22
CA ARG A 17 7.94 24.35 -11.50
C ARG A 17 7.07 23.42 -10.66
N ILE A 18 6.09 23.95 -9.94
CA ILE A 18 5.15 23.15 -9.16
C ILE A 18 4.29 22.26 -10.07
N GLY A 19 3.81 22.78 -11.20
CA GLY A 19 3.08 21.99 -12.19
C GLY A 19 3.91 20.85 -12.78
N LEU A 20 5.20 21.08 -13.07
CA LEU A 20 6.13 20.04 -13.52
C LEU A 20 6.38 18.98 -12.43
N TYR A 21 6.51 19.38 -11.17
CA TYR A 21 6.67 18.47 -10.03
C TYR A 21 5.46 17.55 -9.85
N ILE A 22 4.24 18.10 -9.88
CA ILE A 22 3.01 17.28 -9.78
C ILE A 22 2.93 16.28 -10.95
N LYS A 23 3.30 16.73 -12.16
CA LYS A 23 3.31 15.86 -13.35
C LYS A 23 4.35 14.74 -13.23
N GLN A 24 5.50 15.02 -12.62
CA GLN A 24 6.53 14.01 -12.30
C GLN A 24 6.04 13.01 -11.26
N THR A 25 5.45 13.48 -10.15
CA THR A 25 4.87 12.60 -9.12
C THR A 25 3.83 11.66 -9.71
N PHE A 26 2.94 12.15 -10.58
CA PHE A 26 1.93 11.29 -11.22
C PHE A 26 2.55 10.24 -12.16
N ASN A 27 3.62 10.60 -12.86
CA ASN A 27 4.39 9.66 -13.68
C ASN A 27 5.09 8.59 -12.83
N GLU A 28 5.58 8.95 -11.64
CA GLU A 28 6.21 8.01 -10.71
C GLU A 28 5.18 7.11 -10.04
N LEU A 29 4.00 7.65 -9.68
CA LEU A 29 2.89 6.87 -9.14
C LEU A 29 2.37 5.82 -10.13
N ARG A 30 2.44 6.09 -11.44
CA ARG A 30 2.15 5.09 -12.49
C ARG A 30 3.19 3.96 -12.58
N LYS A 31 4.39 4.15 -12.04
CA LYS A 31 5.42 3.09 -11.95
C LYS A 31 5.23 2.21 -10.74
N VAL A 32 4.42 2.63 -9.77
CA VAL A 32 4.00 1.73 -8.70
C VAL A 32 3.14 0.67 -9.36
N VAL A 33 3.56 -0.58 -9.21
CA VAL A 33 2.92 -1.75 -9.80
C VAL A 33 1.46 -1.74 -9.36
N THR A 34 0.53 -1.41 -10.26
CA THR A 34 -0.89 -1.47 -9.96
C THR A 34 -1.27 -2.94 -9.95
N PRO A 35 -1.57 -3.50 -8.76
CA PRO A 35 -1.65 -4.93 -8.61
C PRO A 35 -2.87 -5.45 -9.37
N THR A 36 -2.72 -6.62 -9.99
CA THR A 36 -3.87 -7.30 -10.60
C THR A 36 -4.78 -7.83 -9.50
N GLY A 37 -6.10 -7.86 -9.72
CA GLY A 37 -7.06 -8.32 -8.70
C GLY A 37 -6.76 -9.74 -8.17
N LYS A 38 -6.08 -10.58 -8.96
CA LYS A 38 -5.66 -11.93 -8.58
C LYS A 38 -4.49 -11.94 -7.58
N GLU A 39 -3.54 -11.02 -7.71
CA GLU A 39 -2.42 -10.88 -6.78
C GLU A 39 -2.91 -10.36 -5.42
N LEU A 40 -3.80 -9.36 -5.43
CA LEU A 40 -4.43 -8.84 -4.21
C LEU A 40 -5.16 -9.93 -3.43
N PHE A 41 -5.90 -10.80 -4.14
CA PHE A 41 -6.59 -11.92 -3.54
C PHE A 41 -5.62 -12.92 -2.94
N SER A 42 -4.54 -13.25 -3.66
CA SER A 42 -3.52 -14.19 -3.18
C SER A 42 -2.82 -13.69 -1.91
N TRP A 43 -2.52 -12.39 -1.82
CA TRP A 43 -1.94 -11.79 -0.62
C TRP A 43 -2.92 -11.80 0.56
N SER A 44 -4.18 -11.44 0.31
CA SER A 44 -5.23 -11.50 1.33
C SER A 44 -5.49 -12.93 1.82
N PHE A 45 -5.47 -13.91 0.90
CA PHE A 45 -5.69 -15.31 1.20
C PHE A 45 -4.55 -15.91 2.03
N ALA A 46 -3.29 -15.59 1.70
CA ALA A 46 -2.14 -16.03 2.49
C ALA A 46 -2.23 -15.53 3.95
N VAL A 47 -2.61 -14.27 4.14
CA VAL A 47 -2.83 -13.70 5.50
C VAL A 47 -4.01 -14.40 6.18
N PHE A 48 -5.09 -14.68 5.47
CA PHE A 48 -6.26 -15.37 6.03
C PHE A 48 -5.91 -16.76 6.57
N VAL A 49 -5.16 -17.56 5.81
CA VAL A 49 -4.68 -18.88 6.25
C VAL A 49 -3.80 -18.74 7.50
N PHE A 50 -2.89 -17.76 7.53
CA PHE A 50 -2.03 -17.52 8.69
C PHE A 50 -2.84 -17.18 9.95
N VAL A 51 -3.84 -16.30 9.84
CA VAL A 51 -4.70 -15.93 10.97
C VAL A 51 -5.51 -17.12 11.48
N LEU A 52 -6.03 -17.98 10.59
CA LEU A 52 -6.77 -19.17 11.00
C LEU A 52 -5.91 -20.15 11.81
N VAL A 53 -4.63 -20.32 11.45
CA VAL A 53 -3.69 -21.16 12.21
C VAL A 53 -3.49 -20.60 13.62
N LEU A 54 -3.30 -19.27 13.75
CA LEU A 54 -3.17 -18.64 15.06
C LEU A 54 -4.46 -18.78 15.89
N MET A 55 -5.64 -18.61 15.29
CA MET A 55 -6.91 -18.83 15.98
C MET A 55 -7.04 -20.27 16.49
N ALA A 56 -6.66 -21.26 15.67
CA ALA A 56 -6.72 -22.66 16.08
C ALA A 56 -5.78 -22.97 17.25
N LEU A 57 -4.55 -22.45 17.22
CA LEU A 57 -3.57 -22.64 18.30
C LEU A 57 -4.04 -21.97 19.60
N VAL A 58 -4.48 -20.71 19.52
CA VAL A 58 -5.00 -19.97 20.68
C VAL A 58 -6.19 -20.70 21.28
N THR A 59 -7.15 -21.12 20.44
CA THR A 59 -8.32 -21.88 20.89
C THR A 59 -7.90 -23.18 21.60
N ALA A 60 -6.95 -23.93 21.04
CA ALA A 60 -6.47 -25.17 21.68
C ALA A 60 -5.83 -24.90 23.05
N MET A 61 -5.05 -23.82 23.17
CA MET A 61 -4.48 -23.39 24.45
C MET A 61 -5.56 -22.95 25.43
N ASP A 62 -6.54 -22.16 25.00
CA ASP A 62 -7.64 -21.68 25.86
C ASP A 62 -8.46 -22.85 26.41
N PHE A 63 -8.77 -23.84 25.57
CA PHE A 63 -9.47 -25.05 26.00
C PHE A 63 -8.61 -25.90 26.95
N GLY A 64 -7.32 -26.09 26.64
CA GLY A 64 -6.40 -26.88 27.45
C GLY A 64 -6.18 -26.26 28.83
N LEU A 65 -5.84 -24.98 28.86
CA LEU A 65 -5.60 -24.23 30.09
C LEU A 65 -6.89 -24.01 30.87
N GLY A 66 -8.01 -23.71 30.21
CA GLY A 66 -9.31 -23.56 30.87
C GLY A 66 -9.74 -24.83 31.60
N LYS A 67 -9.52 -26.01 31.01
CA LYS A 67 -9.76 -27.30 31.67
C LYS A 67 -8.81 -27.56 32.83
N LEU A 68 -7.54 -27.17 32.70
CA LEU A 68 -6.53 -27.30 33.76
C LEU A 68 -6.86 -26.42 34.97
N VAL A 69 -7.24 -25.17 34.74
CA VAL A 69 -7.62 -24.22 35.80
C VAL A 69 -8.84 -24.72 36.57
N LEU A 70 -9.87 -25.24 35.89
CA LEU A 70 -11.03 -25.84 36.54
C LEU A 70 -10.68 -27.08 37.38
N LEU A 71 -9.63 -27.82 37.01
CA LEU A 71 -9.18 -29.00 37.76
C LEU A 71 -8.33 -28.62 38.98
N VAL A 72 -7.59 -27.51 38.90
CA VAL A 72 -6.66 -27.05 39.95
C VAL A 72 -7.36 -26.16 40.98
N PHE A 73 -8.33 -25.35 40.55
CA PHE A 73 -9.01 -24.34 41.38
C PHE A 73 -10.51 -24.58 41.55
N GLY A 74 -11.07 -25.60 40.88
CA GLY A 74 -12.47 -26.01 41.02
C GLY A 74 -12.68 -27.05 42.10
#